data_AF-A0A0K8TGV6-F1
#
_entry.id   AF-A0A0K8TGV6-F1
#
_cell.length_a   1.000
_cell.length_b   1.000
_cell.length_c   1.000
_cell.angle_alpha   90.00
_cell.angle_beta   90.00
_cell.angle_gamma   90.00
#
_symmetry.space_group_name_H-M   'P 1'
#
loop_
_entity.id
_entity.type
_entity.pdbx_description
1 polymer ?
#
loop_
_entity_poly.entity_id
_entity_poly.type
_entity_poly.pdbx_seq_one_letter_code
_entity_poly.pdbx_strand_id
1 'polypeptide(L)'
;GYYPEPAKGFLVIKGGLEGEAAELFGDLNVQIVYSHRFLGGIIGPEAQKPEYVRKKVETRVAHTEMFSVTAKKSPQAVHAAFTKSLQFEWSFTQRVVDGCSQEYQPLWDVIRRQLMPAIIGREVSDLEAEVMSLPVRQGGMAIQNPTKADGTFRTSQRAAQVLIEAICSGSPLPYDEHQEHVARALKEERKIK
;
A
#
# COMPACT_ATOMS: atom_id res chain seq x y z
N GLY A 1 -0.86 10.14 -32.01
CA GLY A 1 -0.39 10.47 -30.65
C GLY A 1 -1.59 10.51 -29.72
N TYR A 2 -1.38 10.25 -28.43
CA TYR A 2 -2.41 10.47 -27.41
C TYR A 2 -2.51 11.98 -27.15
N TYR A 3 -3.72 12.54 -27.23
CA TYR A 3 -4.00 13.93 -26.89
C TYR A 3 -4.64 13.95 -25.50
N PRO A 4 -3.92 14.38 -24.44
CA PRO A 4 -4.49 14.45 -23.12
C PRO A 4 -5.63 15.47 -23.08
N GLU A 5 -6.75 15.09 -22.49
CA GLU A 5 -7.87 15.99 -22.26
C GLU A 5 -7.54 16.90 -21.08
N PRO A 6 -7.40 18.23 -21.28
CA PRO A 6 -6.81 19.08 -20.24
C PRO A 6 -7.64 19.16 -18.96
N ALA A 7 -8.97 19.08 -19.07
CA ALA A 7 -9.89 19.04 -17.93
C ALA A 7 -9.69 17.80 -17.01
N LYS A 8 -9.04 16.75 -17.51
CA LYS A 8 -8.66 15.55 -16.74
C LYS A 8 -7.21 15.62 -16.24
N GLY A 9 -6.48 16.67 -16.60
CA GLY A 9 -5.13 16.95 -16.14
C GLY A 9 -5.12 17.60 -14.76
N PHE A 10 -4.13 17.24 -13.96
CA PHE A 10 -3.91 17.80 -12.63
C PHE A 10 -2.51 18.41 -12.57
N LEU A 11 -2.43 19.68 -12.17
CA LEU A 11 -1.20 20.36 -11.81
C LEU A 11 -1.07 20.33 -10.29
N VAL A 12 -0.15 19.50 -9.78
CA VAL A 12 0.11 19.40 -8.34
C VAL A 12 1.13 20.45 -7.93
N ILE A 13 0.73 21.41 -7.10
CA ILE A 13 1.57 22.54 -6.70
C ILE A 13 1.98 22.48 -5.23
N LYS A 14 3.10 23.13 -4.92
CA LYS A 14 3.47 23.48 -3.53
C LYS A 14 2.72 24.74 -3.12
N GLY A 15 2.46 24.91 -1.82
CA GLY A 15 1.82 26.12 -1.30
C GLY A 15 2.63 27.38 -1.62
N GLY A 16 1.94 28.46 -1.98
CA GLY A 16 2.52 29.74 -2.36
C GLY A 16 2.80 29.90 -3.86
N LEU A 17 2.51 28.87 -4.68
CA LEU A 17 2.70 28.89 -6.13
C LEU A 17 1.38 29.06 -6.90
N GLU A 18 0.29 29.44 -6.23
CA GLU A 18 -1.04 29.51 -6.83
C GLU A 18 -1.10 30.58 -7.93
N GLY A 19 -0.50 31.74 -7.67
CA GLY A 19 -0.43 32.85 -8.64
C GLY A 19 0.38 32.49 -9.88
N GLU A 20 1.58 31.95 -9.69
CA GLU A 20 2.47 31.52 -10.78
C GLU A 20 1.85 30.37 -11.59
N ALA A 21 1.20 29.41 -10.91
CA ALA A 21 0.51 28.32 -11.58
C ALA A 21 -0.67 28.79 -12.44
N ALA A 22 -1.44 29.77 -11.93
CA ALA A 22 -2.54 30.37 -12.69
C ALA A 22 -2.03 31.19 -13.89
N GLU A 23 -0.91 31.90 -13.74
CA GLU A 23 -0.29 32.67 -14.83
C GLU A 23 0.23 31.76 -15.95
N LEU A 24 0.93 30.68 -15.61
CA LEU A 24 1.58 29.81 -16.59
C LEU A 24 0.66 28.76 -17.22
N PHE A 25 -0.35 28.30 -16.49
CA PHE A 25 -1.17 27.14 -16.89
C PHE A 25 -2.68 27.41 -16.86
N GLY A 26 -3.11 28.63 -16.56
CA GLY A 26 -4.54 28.97 -16.43
C GLY A 26 -5.33 28.84 -17.74
N ASP A 27 -4.68 28.99 -18.89
CA ASP A 27 -5.26 28.81 -20.22
C ASP A 27 -5.41 27.34 -20.62
N LEU A 28 -4.69 26.43 -19.95
CA LEU A 28 -4.70 25.00 -20.27
C LEU A 28 -5.90 24.25 -19.68
N ASN A 29 -6.79 24.88 -18.91
CA ASN A 29 -7.96 24.23 -18.30
C ASN A 29 -7.61 22.96 -17.48
N VAL A 30 -6.45 22.97 -16.81
CA VAL A 30 -6.00 21.91 -15.90
C VAL A 30 -6.46 22.18 -14.47
N GLN A 31 -6.65 21.13 -13.67
CA GLN A 31 -7.04 21.27 -12.27
C GLN A 31 -5.79 21.53 -11.40
N ILE A 32 -5.71 22.71 -10.80
CA ILE A 32 -4.63 23.06 -9.86
C ILE A 32 -4.98 22.53 -8.47
N VAL A 33 -4.13 21.67 -7.92
CA VAL A 33 -4.37 20.98 -6.64
C VAL A 33 -3.09 20.92 -5.79
N TYR A 34 -3.22 20.79 -4.48
CA TYR A 34 -2.05 20.59 -3.60
C TYR A 34 -1.66 19.12 -3.46
N SER A 35 -2.59 18.21 -3.74
CA SER A 35 -2.30 16.79 -3.74
C SER A 35 -3.15 16.06 -4.78
N HIS A 36 -2.67 14.90 -5.22
CA HIS A 36 -3.44 14.02 -6.06
C HIS A 36 -2.99 12.57 -5.94
N ARG A 37 -3.92 11.63 -6.14
CA ARG A 37 -3.60 10.20 -6.22
C ARG A 37 -2.73 9.94 -7.45
N PHE A 38 -1.63 9.21 -7.28
CA PHE A 38 -0.77 8.82 -8.40
C PHE A 38 -0.27 7.39 -8.25
N LEU A 39 -0.54 6.54 -9.25
CA LEU A 39 -0.09 5.13 -9.33
C LEU A 39 -0.27 4.32 -8.03
N GLY A 40 -1.35 4.58 -7.30
CA GLY A 40 -1.68 3.90 -6.03
C GLY A 40 -1.14 4.56 -4.76
N GLY A 41 -0.26 5.55 -4.89
CA GLY A 41 0.14 6.47 -3.82
C GLY A 41 -0.55 7.83 -3.93
N ILE A 42 0.03 8.82 -3.26
CA ILE A 42 -0.40 10.22 -3.28
C ILE A 42 0.82 11.13 -3.42
N ILE A 43 0.71 12.12 -4.30
CA ILE A 43 1.66 13.22 -4.42
C ILE A 43 1.07 14.41 -3.68
N GLY A 44 1.88 15.14 -2.90
CA GLY A 44 1.46 16.32 -2.16
C GLY A 44 2.09 16.38 -0.77
N PRO A 45 1.62 17.28 0.10
CA PRO A 45 2.12 17.42 1.47
C PRO A 45 1.95 16.13 2.30
N GLU A 46 2.92 15.86 3.17
CA GLU A 46 2.91 14.74 4.13
C GLU A 46 1.60 14.64 4.93
N ALA A 47 1.06 15.80 5.34
CA ALA A 47 -0.18 15.90 6.11
C ALA A 47 -1.42 15.29 5.41
N GLN A 48 -1.37 15.08 4.10
CA GLN A 48 -2.49 14.50 3.34
C GLN A 48 -2.41 12.98 3.18
N LYS A 49 -1.25 12.35 3.47
CA LYS A 49 -1.09 10.90 3.40
C LYS A 49 -2.03 10.14 4.35
N PRO A 50 -2.21 10.56 5.63
CA PRO A 50 -3.07 9.82 6.56
C PRO A 50 -4.52 9.71 6.08
N GLU A 51 -5.10 10.80 5.58
CA GLU A 51 -6.48 10.79 5.06
C GLU A 51 -6.62 9.88 3.83
N TYR A 52 -5.65 9.92 2.91
CA TYR A 52 -5.62 9.02 1.76
C TYR A 52 -5.58 7.55 2.17
N VAL A 53 -4.72 7.21 3.13
CA VAL A 53 -4.59 5.84 3.65
C VAL A 53 -5.86 5.43 4.38
N ARG A 54 -6.45 6.30 5.21
CA ARG A 54 -7.70 6.01 5.94
C ARG A 54 -8.85 5.63 5.02
N LYS A 55 -9.08 6.38 3.94
CA LYS A 55 -10.10 6.05 2.92
C LYS A 55 -9.87 4.67 2.29
N LYS A 56 -8.61 4.30 2.04
CA LYS A 56 -8.24 2.96 1.53
C LYS A 56 -8.46 1.88 2.59
N VAL A 57 -8.16 2.17 3.85
CA VAL A 57 -8.36 1.24 4.98
C VAL A 57 -9.84 0.99 5.20
N GLU A 58 -10.70 2.00 5.13
CA GLU A 58 -12.16 1.85 5.28
C GLU A 58 -12.76 0.85 4.28
N THR A 59 -12.38 0.93 3.01
CA THR A 59 -12.83 -0.04 1.99
C THR A 59 -12.40 -1.47 2.34
N ARG A 60 -11.17 -1.64 2.84
CA ARG A 60 -10.62 -2.95 3.20
C ARG A 60 -11.23 -3.50 4.48
N VAL A 61 -11.59 -2.64 5.43
CA VAL A 61 -12.36 -3.01 6.62
C VAL A 61 -13.69 -3.62 6.17
N ALA A 62 -14.45 -2.92 5.33
CA ALA A 62 -15.73 -3.42 4.82
C ALA A 62 -15.59 -4.77 4.09
N HIS A 63 -14.57 -4.92 3.22
CA HIS A 63 -14.30 -6.21 2.59
C HIS A 63 -13.99 -7.30 3.62
N THR A 64 -13.15 -7.00 4.63
CA THR A 64 -12.76 -7.97 5.67
C THR A 64 -13.96 -8.42 6.51
N GLU A 65 -14.89 -7.52 6.82
CA GLU A 65 -16.15 -7.86 7.49
C GLU A 65 -17.00 -8.82 6.65
N MET A 66 -17.12 -8.58 5.33
CA MET A 66 -17.79 -9.50 4.40
C MET A 66 -17.12 -10.88 4.34
N PHE A 67 -15.78 -10.91 4.32
CA PHE A 67 -15.01 -12.15 4.41
C PHE A 67 -15.28 -12.89 5.72
N SER A 68 -15.39 -12.18 6.84
CA SER A 68 -15.67 -12.76 8.15
C SER A 68 -17.04 -13.44 8.20
N VAL A 69 -18.06 -12.86 7.55
CA VAL A 69 -19.39 -13.51 7.42
C VAL A 69 -19.29 -14.79 6.59
N THR A 70 -18.56 -14.74 5.48
CA THR A 70 -18.40 -15.88 4.56
C THR A 70 -17.56 -17.01 5.16
N ALA A 71 -16.58 -16.66 6.00
CA ALA A 71 -15.66 -17.61 6.64
C ALA A 71 -16.40 -18.64 7.51
N LYS A 72 -17.54 -18.26 8.10
CA LYS A 72 -18.39 -19.18 8.87
C LYS A 72 -18.88 -20.40 8.07
N LYS A 73 -19.01 -20.26 6.75
CA LYS A 73 -19.43 -21.33 5.84
C LYS A 73 -18.26 -21.94 5.06
N SER A 74 -17.26 -21.14 4.73
CA SER A 74 -16.16 -21.55 3.84
C SER A 74 -14.83 -20.97 4.32
N PRO A 75 -14.34 -21.38 5.52
CA PRO A 75 -13.19 -20.74 6.17
C PRO A 75 -11.91 -20.87 5.34
N GLN A 76 -11.70 -22.02 4.68
CA GLN A 76 -10.51 -22.25 3.85
C GLN A 76 -10.52 -21.41 2.56
N ALA A 77 -11.69 -21.27 1.92
CA ALA A 77 -11.81 -20.43 0.73
C ALA A 77 -11.57 -18.95 1.07
N VAL A 78 -12.10 -18.49 2.21
CA VAL A 78 -11.84 -17.14 2.71
C VAL A 78 -10.38 -16.94 3.06
N HIS A 79 -9.76 -17.88 3.78
CA HIS A 79 -8.33 -17.81 4.11
C HIS A 79 -7.46 -17.68 2.84
N ALA A 80 -7.72 -18.52 1.84
CA ALA A 80 -7.02 -18.45 0.56
C ALA A 80 -7.25 -17.10 -0.14
N ALA A 81 -8.49 -16.65 -0.30
CA ALA A 81 -8.80 -15.37 -0.94
C ALA A 81 -8.19 -14.18 -0.21
N PHE A 82 -8.23 -14.18 1.13
CA PHE A 82 -7.67 -13.13 1.96
C PHE A 82 -6.14 -13.07 1.83
N THR A 83 -5.46 -14.20 2.01
CA THR A 83 -3.99 -14.27 1.99
C THR A 83 -3.38 -14.20 0.59
N LYS A 84 -4.15 -14.51 -0.46
CA LYS A 84 -3.70 -14.48 -1.85
C LYS A 84 -4.18 -13.25 -2.64
N SER A 85 -5.12 -12.47 -2.10
CA SER A 85 -5.65 -11.27 -2.76
C SER A 85 -5.67 -10.06 -1.84
N LEU A 86 -6.62 -9.99 -0.89
CA LEU A 86 -6.92 -8.75 -0.15
C LEU A 86 -5.68 -8.19 0.57
N GLN A 87 -4.83 -9.06 1.14
CA GLN A 87 -3.61 -8.61 1.82
C GLN A 87 -2.57 -7.94 0.93
N PHE A 88 -2.54 -8.30 -0.36
CA PHE A 88 -1.63 -7.66 -1.30
C PHE A 88 -2.10 -6.25 -1.69
N GLU A 89 -3.40 -5.96 -1.59
CA GLU A 89 -3.92 -4.63 -1.87
C GLU A 89 -3.38 -3.58 -0.90
N TRP A 90 -3.39 -3.85 0.41
CA TRP A 90 -2.80 -2.91 1.38
C TRP A 90 -1.28 -2.93 1.38
N SER A 91 -0.67 -4.10 1.17
CA SER A 91 0.78 -4.22 1.03
C SER A 91 1.30 -3.34 -0.11
N PHE A 92 0.54 -3.20 -1.21
CA PHE A 92 0.87 -2.28 -2.28
C PHE A 92 0.87 -0.83 -1.81
N THR A 93 -0.19 -0.37 -1.11
CA THR A 93 -0.23 0.99 -0.56
C THR A 93 0.95 1.26 0.39
N GLN A 94 1.32 0.30 1.24
CA GLN A 94 2.45 0.41 2.17
C GLN A 94 3.81 0.44 1.49
N ARG A 95 3.91 0.04 0.23
CA ARG A 95 5.14 0.17 -0.57
C ARG A 95 5.29 1.54 -1.22
N VAL A 96 4.18 2.27 -1.39
CA VAL A 96 4.16 3.56 -2.11
C VAL A 96 3.76 4.75 -1.24
N VAL A 97 3.35 4.51 0.01
CA VAL A 97 3.07 5.53 1.02
C VAL A 97 3.71 5.10 2.34
N ASP A 98 4.54 5.96 2.92
CA ASP A 98 5.18 5.79 4.23
C ASP A 98 4.49 6.59 5.33
N GLY A 99 4.96 6.40 6.57
CA GLY A 99 4.54 7.21 7.73
C GLY A 99 3.10 7.00 8.22
N CYS A 100 2.35 6.05 7.65
CA CYS A 100 0.92 5.89 7.91
C CYS A 100 0.55 4.55 8.59
N SER A 101 1.49 3.84 9.22
CA SER A 101 1.23 2.51 9.81
C SER A 101 0.09 2.52 10.84
N GLN A 102 -0.09 3.61 11.58
CA GLN A 102 -1.16 3.76 12.58
C GLN A 102 -2.56 3.77 11.95
N GLU A 103 -2.71 4.27 10.73
CA GLU A 103 -4.01 4.33 10.03
C GLU A 103 -4.56 2.95 9.68
N TYR A 104 -3.72 1.90 9.73
CA TYR A 104 -4.12 0.51 9.50
C TYR A 104 -4.70 -0.20 10.73
N GLN A 105 -4.67 0.44 11.90
CA GLN A 105 -5.17 -0.15 13.15
C GLN A 105 -6.63 -0.63 13.05
N PRO A 106 -7.59 0.11 12.45
CA PRO A 106 -8.96 -0.37 12.28
C PRO A 106 -9.06 -1.66 11.47
N LEU A 107 -8.24 -1.80 10.43
CA LEU A 107 -8.18 -3.04 9.64
C LEU A 107 -7.62 -4.20 10.46
N TRP A 108 -6.57 -3.97 11.24
CA TRP A 108 -6.04 -5.00 12.12
C TRP A 108 -7.05 -5.45 13.17
N ASP A 109 -7.81 -4.52 13.76
CA ASP A 109 -8.85 -4.87 14.72
C ASP A 109 -9.94 -5.74 14.11
N VAL A 110 -10.40 -5.48 12.88
CA VAL A 110 -11.39 -6.32 12.19
C VAL A 110 -10.81 -7.70 11.85
N ILE A 111 -9.56 -7.76 11.37
CA ILE A 111 -8.89 -9.03 11.09
C ILE A 111 -8.83 -9.89 12.36
N ARG A 112 -8.36 -9.32 13.47
CA ARG A 112 -8.13 -10.04 14.71
C ARG A 112 -9.42 -10.42 15.42
N ARG A 113 -10.41 -9.52 15.46
CA ARG A 113 -11.64 -9.70 16.26
C ARG A 113 -12.78 -10.35 15.49
N GLN A 114 -12.75 -10.33 14.16
CA GLN A 114 -13.84 -10.88 13.34
C GLN A 114 -13.34 -11.98 12.41
N LEU A 115 -12.34 -11.71 11.58
CA LEU A 115 -11.92 -12.65 10.54
C LEU A 115 -11.25 -13.89 11.11
N MET A 116 -10.25 -13.71 11.98
CA MET A 116 -9.50 -14.81 12.59
C MET A 116 -10.45 -15.75 13.37
N PRO A 117 -11.32 -15.25 14.28
CA PRO A 117 -12.33 -16.08 14.92
C PRO A 117 -13.27 -16.78 13.95
N ALA A 118 -13.70 -16.10 12.88
CA ALA A 118 -14.61 -16.71 11.90
C ALA A 118 -13.94 -17.81 11.07
N ILE A 119 -12.64 -17.71 10.80
CA ILE A 119 -11.86 -18.77 10.12
C ILE A 119 -11.66 -19.97 11.05
N ILE A 120 -11.34 -19.72 12.33
CA ILE A 120 -11.03 -20.77 13.30
C ILE A 120 -12.30 -21.43 13.89
N GLY A 121 -13.42 -20.70 13.91
CA GLY A 121 -14.68 -21.17 14.49
C GLY A 121 -14.77 -21.02 16.02
N ARG A 122 -13.87 -20.24 16.64
CA ARG A 122 -13.90 -19.88 18.07
C ARG A 122 -13.17 -18.56 18.31
N GLU A 123 -13.30 -18.04 19.52
CA GLU A 123 -12.52 -16.88 19.97
C GLU A 123 -11.01 -17.12 19.84
N VAL A 124 -10.31 -16.06 19.47
CA VAL A 124 -8.85 -16.03 19.25
C VAL A 124 -8.27 -14.96 20.17
N SER A 125 -7.35 -15.36 21.05
CA SER A 125 -6.61 -14.45 21.93
C SER A 125 -5.58 -13.62 21.16
N ASP A 126 -5.06 -12.56 21.77
CA ASP A 126 -4.04 -11.71 21.16
C ASP A 126 -2.77 -12.48 20.80
N LEU A 127 -2.34 -13.39 21.67
CA LEU A 127 -1.18 -14.25 21.42
C LEU A 127 -1.42 -15.18 20.23
N GLU A 128 -2.61 -15.78 20.12
CA GLU A 128 -2.96 -16.63 18.98
C GLU A 128 -3.01 -15.82 17.68
N ALA A 129 -3.55 -14.60 17.72
CA ALA A 129 -3.58 -13.71 16.56
C ALA A 129 -2.16 -13.34 16.09
N GLU A 130 -1.23 -13.11 17.01
CA GLU A 130 0.18 -12.92 16.68
C GLU A 130 0.79 -14.14 16.01
N VAL A 131 0.56 -15.35 16.54
CA VAL A 131 1.02 -16.60 15.91
C VAL A 131 0.40 -16.79 14.52
N MET A 132 -0.90 -16.55 14.37
CA MET A 132 -1.59 -16.63 13.08
C MET A 132 -1.02 -15.65 12.04
N SER A 133 -0.47 -14.51 12.49
CA SER A 133 0.15 -13.53 11.59
C SER A 133 1.51 -13.96 11.04
N LEU A 134 2.14 -14.96 11.65
CA LEU A 134 3.43 -15.47 11.20
C LEU A 134 3.31 -16.18 9.83
N PRO A 135 4.40 -16.21 9.04
CA PRO A 135 4.48 -17.06 7.86
C PRO A 135 4.26 -18.54 8.18
N VAL A 136 3.78 -19.31 7.19
CA VAL A 136 3.56 -20.76 7.30
C VAL A 136 4.82 -21.52 7.73
N ARG A 137 6.00 -21.09 7.24
CA ARG A 137 7.31 -21.68 7.63
C ARG A 137 7.66 -21.52 9.12
N GLN A 138 6.96 -20.63 9.83
CA GLN A 138 7.08 -20.40 11.28
C GLN A 138 5.85 -20.91 12.04
N GLY A 139 5.00 -21.74 11.42
CA GLY A 139 3.81 -22.31 12.05
C GLY A 139 2.58 -21.39 12.09
N GLY A 140 2.65 -20.22 11.43
CA GLY A 140 1.50 -19.31 11.34
C GLY A 140 0.60 -19.55 10.13
N MET A 141 -0.37 -18.65 9.93
CA MET A 141 -1.36 -18.71 8.85
C MET A 141 -1.12 -17.67 7.75
N ALA A 142 -0.03 -16.91 7.84
CA ALA A 142 0.34 -15.84 6.92
C ALA A 142 -0.74 -14.76 6.75
N ILE A 143 -1.57 -14.53 7.77
CA ILE A 143 -2.55 -13.44 7.84
C ILE A 143 -1.82 -12.19 8.32
N GLN A 144 -1.33 -11.36 7.39
CA GLN A 144 -0.43 -10.27 7.75
C GLN A 144 -1.09 -9.25 8.68
N ASN A 145 -0.36 -8.82 9.71
CA ASN A 145 -0.74 -7.66 10.50
C ASN A 145 -0.42 -6.37 9.71
N PRO A 146 -1.43 -5.60 9.28
CA PRO A 146 -1.21 -4.43 8.45
C PRO A 146 -0.56 -3.27 9.22
N THR A 147 -0.49 -3.28 10.55
CA THR A 147 0.25 -2.24 11.30
C THR A 147 1.75 -2.50 11.35
N LYS A 148 2.18 -3.75 11.10
CA LYS A 148 3.60 -4.17 11.04
C LYS A 148 4.16 -4.05 9.62
N ALA A 149 4.08 -2.84 9.06
CA ALA A 149 4.56 -2.52 7.72
C ALA A 149 5.96 -1.88 7.69
N ASP A 150 6.70 -1.98 8.79
CA ASP A 150 8.00 -1.34 8.90
C ASP A 150 8.94 -1.81 7.79
N GLY A 151 9.59 -0.83 7.15
CA GLY A 151 10.54 -1.08 6.08
C GLY A 151 9.94 -1.42 4.71
N THR A 152 8.61 -1.55 4.53
CA THR A 152 8.03 -1.89 3.21
C THR A 152 8.29 -0.81 2.17
N PHE A 153 8.04 0.45 2.52
CA PHE A 153 8.31 1.61 1.66
C PHE A 153 9.80 1.72 1.36
N ARG A 154 10.65 1.67 2.40
CA ARG A 154 12.12 1.73 2.26
C ARG A 154 12.65 0.61 1.37
N THR A 155 12.14 -0.61 1.52
CA THR A 155 12.53 -1.75 0.67
C THR A 155 12.11 -1.51 -0.78
N SER A 156 10.89 -1.00 -1.01
CA SER A 156 10.41 -0.66 -2.35
C SER A 156 11.29 0.43 -2.99
N GLN A 157 11.63 1.47 -2.23
CA GLN A 157 12.52 2.54 -2.68
C GLN A 157 13.92 2.00 -3.01
N ARG A 158 14.51 1.19 -2.11
CA ARG A 158 15.83 0.54 -2.33
C ARG A 158 15.83 -0.35 -3.57
N ALA A 159 14.78 -1.14 -3.78
CA ALA A 159 14.66 -2.01 -4.94
C ALA A 159 14.55 -1.21 -6.26
N ALA A 160 13.90 -0.04 -6.22
CA ALA A 160 13.73 0.84 -7.38
C ALA A 160 14.95 1.73 -7.66
N GLN A 161 16.02 1.69 -6.86
CA GLN A 161 17.14 2.65 -6.92
C GLN A 161 17.77 2.77 -8.31
N VAL A 162 18.14 1.63 -8.94
CA VAL A 162 18.75 1.61 -10.28
C VAL A 162 17.84 2.26 -11.34
N LEU A 163 16.52 2.05 -11.22
CA LEU A 163 15.54 2.66 -12.11
C LEU A 163 15.42 4.17 -11.88
N ILE A 164 15.40 4.60 -10.62
CA ILE A 164 15.35 6.02 -10.26
C ILE A 164 16.58 6.74 -10.80
N GLU A 165 17.77 6.16 -10.62
CA GLU A 165 19.04 6.72 -11.11
C GLU A 165 19.03 6.88 -12.64
N ALA A 166 18.60 5.85 -13.38
CA ALA A 166 18.49 5.92 -14.84
C ALA A 166 17.49 7.00 -15.31
N ILE A 167 16.35 7.14 -14.64
CA ILE A 167 15.35 8.18 -14.95
C ILE A 167 15.93 9.58 -14.70
N CYS A 168 16.61 9.78 -13.56
CA CYS A 168 17.16 11.08 -13.19
C CYS A 168 18.38 11.48 -14.05
N SER A 169 19.22 10.53 -14.45
CA SER A 169 20.37 10.78 -15.31
C SER A 169 20.00 10.87 -16.80
N GLY A 170 18.83 10.34 -17.18
CA GLY A 170 18.44 10.17 -18.58
C GLY A 170 19.21 9.04 -19.29
N SER A 171 19.93 8.18 -18.56
CA SER A 171 20.66 7.06 -19.14
C SER A 171 19.74 5.87 -19.43
N PRO A 172 20.08 5.00 -20.39
CA PRO A 172 19.38 3.73 -20.57
C PRO A 172 19.39 2.91 -19.27
N LEU A 173 18.27 2.24 -18.99
CA LEU A 173 18.15 1.35 -17.83
C LEU A 173 19.02 0.09 -18.06
N PRO A 174 20.03 -0.20 -17.21
CA PRO A 174 20.68 -1.49 -17.22
C PRO A 174 19.73 -2.54 -16.62
N TYR A 175 18.92 -3.15 -17.48
CA TYR A 175 17.79 -3.99 -17.05
C TYR A 175 18.23 -5.19 -16.20
N ASP A 176 19.31 -5.88 -16.58
CA ASP A 176 19.80 -7.05 -15.85
C ASP A 176 20.31 -6.67 -14.45
N GLU A 177 21.09 -5.59 -14.37
CA GLU A 177 21.56 -5.04 -13.09
C GLU A 177 20.40 -4.61 -12.20
N HIS A 178 19.37 -3.99 -12.78
CA HIS A 178 18.15 -3.64 -12.05
C HIS A 178 17.47 -4.87 -11.47
N GLN A 179 17.31 -5.95 -12.25
CA GLN A 179 16.70 -7.19 -11.76
C GLN A 179 17.51 -7.83 -10.62
N GLU A 180 18.84 -7.87 -10.76
CA GLU A 180 19.72 -8.38 -9.72
C GLU A 180 19.65 -7.54 -8.43
N HIS A 181 19.60 -6.22 -8.56
CA HIS A 181 19.49 -5.30 -7.44
C HIS A 181 18.16 -5.45 -6.70
N VAL A 182 17.05 -5.57 -7.45
CA VAL A 182 15.72 -5.87 -6.88
C VAL A 182 15.76 -7.18 -6.10
N ALA A 183 16.30 -8.26 -6.70
CA ALA A 183 16.38 -9.56 -6.04
C ALA A 183 17.23 -9.51 -4.75
N ARG A 184 18.35 -8.78 -4.77
CA ARG A 184 19.24 -8.58 -3.62
C ARG A 184 18.53 -7.83 -2.49
N ALA A 185 17.90 -6.69 -2.79
CA ALA A 185 17.18 -5.88 -1.81
C ALA A 185 16.06 -6.69 -1.13
N LEU A 186 15.29 -7.47 -1.89
CA LEU A 186 14.23 -8.32 -1.35
C LEU A 186 14.78 -9.49 -0.51
N LYS A 187 15.94 -10.04 -0.86
CA LYS A 187 16.57 -11.13 -0.10
C LYS A 187 17.10 -10.65 1.25
N GLU A 188 17.70 -9.46 1.29
CA GLU A 188 18.18 -8.83 2.52
C GLU A 188 17.03 -8.57 3.50
N GLU A 189 15.93 -7.98 3.02
CA GLU A 189 14.76 -7.70 3.85
C GLU A 189 14.17 -8.98 4.48
N ARG A 190 14.15 -10.09 3.72
CA ARG A 190 13.67 -11.39 4.22
C ARG A 190 14.56 -12.02 5.30
N LYS A 191 15.78 -11.55 5.50
CA LYS A 191 16.67 -12.01 6.58
C LYS A 191 16.45 -11.24 7.89
N ILE A 192 15.84 -10.05 7.80
CA ILE A 192 15.55 -9.19 8.95
C ILE A 192 14.23 -9.61 9.64
N LYS A 193 13.34 -10.29 8.91
CA LYS A 193 12.04 -10.81 9.34
C LYS A 193 12.04 -12.32 9.63
#